data_AF-A0A372IGI9-F1
#
_entry.id   AF-A0A372IGI9-F1
#
_cell.length_a   1.000
_cell.length_b   1.000
_cell.length_c   1.000
_cell.angle_alpha   90.00
_cell.angle_beta   90.00
_cell.angle_gamma   90.00
#
_symmetry.space_group_name_H-M   'P 1'
#
loop_
_entity.id
_entity.type
_entity.pdbx_description
1 polymer ?
#
loop_
_entity_poly.entity_id
_entity_poly.type
_entity_poly.pdbx_seq_one_letter_code
_entity_poly.pdbx_strand_id
1 'polypeptide(L)'
;RRILASHPITVTEVSATLEAPSSGPAGGTVTVEWSGPDYDRDYVGIGPVGDDDYDTYSYTRNGSPARLTLPEAPGDYEIRYYMNQDRRVIARVPFTVTAD
;
A
#
# COMPACT_ATOMS: atom_id res chain seq x y z
N ARG A 1 34.64 19.14 -29.55
CA ARG A 1 33.79 19.07 -28.33
C ARG A 1 33.71 17.59 -27.95
N ARG A 2 34.47 17.14 -26.93
CA ARG A 2 34.52 15.73 -26.50
C ARG A 2 33.53 15.56 -25.34
N ILE A 3 32.53 14.71 -25.52
CA ILE A 3 31.61 14.35 -24.43
C ILE A 3 32.40 13.45 -23.46
N LEU A 4 32.54 13.88 -22.22
CA LEU A 4 33.11 13.11 -21.12
C LEU A 4 32.00 12.24 -20.53
N ALA A 5 32.22 10.93 -20.55
CA ALA A 5 31.56 9.87 -19.78
C ALA A 5 30.12 10.14 -19.27
N SER A 6 29.12 9.60 -19.95
CA SER A 6 27.84 9.28 -19.33
C SER A 6 28.03 8.10 -18.39
N HIS A 7 27.97 8.32 -17.07
CA HIS A 7 27.82 7.22 -16.13
C HIS A 7 26.35 6.80 -16.14
N PRO A 8 26.01 5.55 -16.48
CA PRO A 8 24.65 5.08 -16.31
C PRO A 8 24.32 5.12 -14.82
N ILE A 9 23.33 5.93 -14.46
CA ILE A 9 22.73 5.88 -13.13
C ILE A 9 21.82 4.66 -13.14
N THR A 10 22.18 3.61 -12.40
CA THR A 10 21.28 2.49 -12.16
C THR A 10 20.22 2.96 -11.16
N VAL A 11 19.01 3.21 -11.64
CA VAL A 11 17.86 3.46 -10.77
C VAL A 11 17.38 2.09 -10.28
N THR A 12 17.69 1.74 -9.03
CA THR A 12 17.06 0.60 -8.37
C THR A 12 15.60 0.94 -8.12
N GLU A 13 14.69 0.07 -8.56
CA GLU A 13 13.25 0.30 -8.36
C GLU A 13 12.90 0.21 -6.86
N VAL A 14 12.18 1.21 -6.35
CA VAL A 14 11.66 1.22 -4.98
C VAL A 14 10.49 0.25 -4.92
N SER A 15 10.53 -0.71 -4.00
CA SER A 15 9.53 -1.77 -3.85
C SER A 15 9.02 -1.90 -2.42
N ALA A 16 7.81 -2.45 -2.27
CA ALA A 16 7.23 -2.83 -0.99
C ALA A 16 6.65 -4.26 -1.06
N THR A 17 6.44 -4.87 0.11
CA THR A 17 5.69 -6.13 0.24
C THR A 17 4.51 -5.94 1.18
N LEU A 18 3.44 -6.69 0.96
CA LEU A 18 2.24 -6.70 1.79
C LEU A 18 1.82 -8.14 2.05
N GLU A 19 1.55 -8.46 3.31
CA GLU A 19 0.94 -9.72 3.73
C GLU A 19 -0.25 -9.42 4.64
N ALA A 20 -1.43 -9.87 4.23
CA ALA A 20 -2.68 -9.66 4.92
C ALA A 20 -3.56 -10.92 4.79
N PRO A 21 -4.56 -11.11 5.67
CA PRO A 21 -5.65 -12.04 5.40
C PRO A 21 -6.30 -11.74 4.05
N SER A 22 -6.89 -12.73 3.39
CA SER A 22 -7.59 -12.51 2.11
C SER A 22 -8.96 -11.85 2.26
N SER A 23 -9.51 -11.79 3.49
CA SER A 23 -10.83 -11.23 3.77
C SER A 23 -11.02 -10.82 5.23
N GLY A 24 -12.02 -9.98 5.49
CA GLY A 24 -12.45 -9.59 6.84
C GLY A 24 -13.82 -8.90 6.83
N PRO A 25 -14.49 -8.78 8.00
CA PRO A 25 -15.83 -8.20 8.10
C PRO A 25 -15.82 -6.70 7.86
N ALA A 26 -16.91 -6.19 7.28
CA ALA A 26 -17.16 -4.76 7.12
C ALA A 26 -16.99 -3.99 8.44
N GLY A 27 -16.38 -2.80 8.38
CA GLY A 27 -16.07 -2.00 9.57
C GLY A 27 -15.05 -2.64 10.55
N GLY A 28 -14.59 -3.86 10.27
CA GLY A 28 -13.62 -4.59 11.07
C GLY A 28 -12.21 -3.99 11.02
N THR A 29 -11.24 -4.67 11.62
CA THR A 29 -9.83 -4.28 11.56
C THR A 29 -8.98 -5.51 11.31
N VAL A 30 -8.02 -5.39 10.38
CA VAL A 30 -7.03 -6.42 10.08
C VAL A 30 -5.62 -5.90 10.35
N THR A 31 -4.71 -6.84 10.60
CA THR A 31 -3.27 -6.56 10.65
C THR A 31 -2.65 -6.84 9.29
N VAL A 32 -1.90 -5.88 8.77
CA VAL A 32 -1.18 -5.99 7.49
C VAL A 32 0.31 -5.90 7.79
N GLU A 33 1.02 -7.00 7.61
CA GLU A 33 2.48 -6.99 7.62
C GLU A 33 2.99 -6.34 6.33
N TRP A 34 4.00 -5.49 6.43
CA TRP A 34 4.55 -4.80 5.28
C TRP A 34 6.06 -4.60 5.41
N SER A 35 6.72 -4.56 4.26
CA SER A 35 8.07 -4.01 4.11
C SER A 35 8.06 -2.96 3.02
N GLY A 36 8.96 -1.98 3.08
CA GLY A 36 8.96 -0.89 2.12
C GLY A 36 9.90 0.25 2.50
N PRO A 37 9.86 1.35 1.74
CA PRO A 37 10.74 2.50 1.97
C PRO A 37 10.49 3.23 3.30
N ASP A 38 9.26 3.20 3.83
CA ASP A 38 8.84 3.94 5.05
C ASP A 38 9.25 5.41 5.00
N TYR A 39 9.06 6.05 3.84
CA TYR A 39 9.32 7.48 3.72
C TYR A 39 8.28 8.27 4.53
N ASP A 40 8.59 9.54 4.81
CA ASP A 40 7.65 10.36 5.57
C ASP A 40 6.29 10.40 4.89
N ARG A 41 5.28 9.97 5.66
CA ARG A 41 3.87 9.88 5.30
C ARG A 41 3.53 8.79 4.29
N ASP A 42 4.39 7.81 4.05
CA ASP A 42 3.96 6.57 3.40
C ASP A 42 2.84 5.91 4.22
N TYR A 43 1.97 5.18 3.53
CA TYR A 43 0.81 4.57 4.17
C TYR A 43 0.39 3.28 3.50
N VAL A 44 -0.19 2.39 4.30
CA VAL A 44 -0.94 1.23 3.82
C VAL A 44 -2.41 1.59 3.85
N GLY A 45 -3.10 1.47 2.72
CA GLY A 45 -4.52 1.79 2.59
C GLY A 45 -5.31 0.67 1.93
N ILE A 46 -6.63 0.75 2.02
CA ILE A 46 -7.57 -0.13 1.31
C ILE A 46 -8.57 0.72 0.53
N GLY A 47 -8.86 0.31 -0.69
CA GLY A 47 -9.82 0.97 -1.58
C GLY A 47 -10.37 -0.01 -2.62
N PRO A 48 -11.45 0.37 -3.32
CA PRO A 48 -12.09 -0.50 -4.31
C PRO A 48 -11.12 -0.86 -5.44
N VAL A 49 -11.35 -2.00 -6.08
CA VAL A 49 -10.59 -2.39 -7.27
C VAL A 49 -10.82 -1.39 -8.42
N GLY A 50 -9.78 -1.11 -9.21
CA GLY A 50 -9.89 -0.37 -10.48
C GLY A 50 -9.38 1.07 -10.48
N ASP A 51 -9.11 1.65 -9.31
CA ASP A 51 -8.37 2.92 -9.16
C ASP A 51 -7.33 2.81 -8.02
N ASP A 52 -6.59 3.89 -7.78
CA ASP A 52 -5.60 3.99 -6.70
C ASP A 52 -6.11 4.90 -5.55
N ASP A 53 -7.43 5.12 -5.43
CA ASP A 53 -8.01 5.80 -4.28
C ASP A 53 -8.08 4.86 -3.06
N TYR A 54 -8.27 5.44 -1.87
CA TYR A 54 -8.41 4.69 -0.62
C TYR A 54 -9.61 5.19 0.18
N ASP A 55 -10.27 4.28 0.89
CA ASP A 55 -11.33 4.59 1.84
C ASP A 55 -10.76 4.80 3.24
N THR A 56 -9.82 3.93 3.63
CA THR A 56 -9.14 3.96 4.94
C THR A 56 -7.65 3.68 4.78
N TYR A 57 -6.86 4.09 5.77
CA TYR A 57 -5.41 3.90 5.76
C TYR A 57 -4.79 3.92 7.16
N SER A 58 -3.57 3.41 7.25
CA SER A 58 -2.65 3.59 8.36
C SER A 58 -1.29 4.03 7.84
N TYR A 59 -0.71 5.06 8.47
CA TYR A 59 0.66 5.46 8.17
C TYR A 59 1.67 4.36 8.53
N THR A 60 2.70 4.22 7.71
CA THR A 60 3.80 3.26 7.92
C THR A 60 4.63 3.60 9.16
N ARG A 61 4.75 4.89 9.51
CA ARG A 61 5.41 5.33 10.76
C ARG A 61 4.84 4.71 12.04
N ASN A 62 3.64 4.13 11.99
CA ASN A 62 3.01 3.43 13.10
C ASN A 62 3.57 2.02 13.31
N GLY A 63 4.43 1.54 12.41
CA GLY A 63 5.08 0.24 12.45
C GLY A 63 4.43 -0.83 11.56
N SER A 64 5.13 -1.96 11.46
CA SER A 64 4.59 -3.23 10.94
C SER A 64 4.39 -4.21 12.10
N PRO A 65 3.24 -4.89 12.20
CA PRO A 65 2.10 -4.80 11.29
C PRO A 65 1.31 -3.48 11.44
N ALA A 66 0.78 -2.99 10.33
CA ALA A 66 -0.20 -1.90 10.32
C ALA A 66 -1.56 -2.42 10.76
N ARG A 67 -2.27 -1.67 11.62
CA ARG A 67 -3.68 -1.92 11.93
C ARG A 67 -4.54 -1.14 10.94
N LEU A 68 -5.21 -1.85 10.04
CA LEU A 68 -6.02 -1.27 8.97
C LEU A 68 -7.50 -1.53 9.21
N THR A 69 -8.28 -0.47 9.40
CA THR A 69 -9.74 -0.53 9.49
C THR A 69 -10.32 -0.80 8.12
N LEU A 70 -11.29 -1.71 8.02
CA LEU A 70 -11.93 -2.07 6.76
C LEU A 70 -13.11 -1.13 6.44
N PRO A 71 -13.42 -0.92 5.16
CA PRO A 71 -14.62 -0.21 4.73
C PRO A 71 -15.91 -0.85 5.28
N GLU A 72 -16.96 -0.04 5.42
CA GLU A 72 -18.30 -0.47 5.87
C GLU A 72 -19.08 -1.22 4.77
N ALA A 73 -18.71 -1.02 3.50
CA ALA A 73 -19.39 -1.64 2.37
C ALA A 73 -18.70 -2.96 2.00
N PRO A 74 -19.42 -4.11 2.01
CA PRO A 74 -18.89 -5.36 1.50
C PRO A 74 -18.55 -5.29 0.01
N GLY A 75 -17.55 -6.05 -0.44
CA GLY A 75 -17.12 -6.08 -1.83
C GLY A 75 -15.66 -6.49 -2.03
N ASP A 76 -15.18 -6.33 -3.26
CA ASP A 76 -13.80 -6.58 -3.64
C ASP A 76 -12.98 -5.29 -3.58
N TYR A 77 -11.84 -5.38 -2.91
CA TYR A 77 -10.92 -4.28 -2.63
C TYR A 77 -9.48 -4.70 -2.91
N GLU A 78 -8.57 -3.72 -2.86
CA GLU A 78 -7.14 -3.98 -2.77
C GLU A 78 -6.57 -3.28 -1.53
N ILE A 79 -5.67 -3.97 -0.83
CA ILE A 79 -4.78 -3.34 0.14
C ILE A 79 -3.52 -2.91 -0.60
N ARG A 80 -3.11 -1.65 -0.45
CA ARG A 80 -2.04 -1.02 -1.23
C ARG A 80 -1.03 -0.32 -0.33
N TYR A 81 0.24 -0.37 -0.71
CA TYR A 81 1.29 0.46 -0.15
C TYR A 81 1.46 1.70 -1.03
N TYR A 82 1.23 2.86 -0.44
CA TYR A 82 1.37 4.15 -1.08
C TYR A 82 2.67 4.79 -0.63
N MET A 83 3.58 4.95 -1.59
CA MET A 83 4.72 5.85 -1.44
C MET A 83 4.19 7.28 -1.60
N ASN A 84 4.34 8.09 -0.57
CA ASN A 84 3.82 9.46 -0.52
C ASN A 84 4.46 10.34 -1.61
N GLN A 85 5.72 10.08 -1.95
CA GLN A 85 6.36 10.72 -3.07
C GLN A 85 5.64 10.35 -4.38
N ASP A 86 5.09 11.37 -5.04
CA ASP A 86 4.24 11.27 -6.24
C ASP A 86 2.95 10.45 -6.06
N ARG A 87 2.58 10.11 -4.82
CA ARG A 87 1.39 9.29 -4.45
C ARG A 87 1.32 7.97 -5.23
N ARG A 88 2.44 7.29 -5.37
CA ARG A 88 2.56 6.08 -6.19
C ARG A 88 2.25 4.83 -5.37
N VAL A 89 1.39 3.97 -5.89
CA VAL A 89 1.24 2.59 -5.40
C VAL A 89 2.44 1.76 -5.85
N ILE A 90 3.16 1.16 -4.90
CA ILE A 90 4.35 0.32 -5.17
C ILE A 90 4.17 -1.15 -4.75
N ALA A 91 3.06 -1.48 -4.09
CA ALA A 91 2.61 -2.85 -3.85
C ALA A 91 1.09 -2.86 -3.68
N ARG A 92 0.45 -3.96 -4.10
CA ARG A 92 -1.00 -4.19 -3.90
C ARG A 92 -1.29 -5.68 -3.74
N VAL A 93 -2.30 -6.01 -2.94
CA VAL A 93 -2.82 -7.38 -2.79
C VAL A 93 -4.36 -7.36 -2.78
N PRO A 94 -5.04 -8.34 -3.38
CA PRO A 94 -6.50 -8.43 -3.38
C PRO A 94 -7.03 -8.69 -1.96
N PHE A 95 -8.21 -8.17 -1.67
CA PHE A 95 -8.89 -8.36 -0.38
C PHE A 95 -10.41 -8.34 -0.57
N THR A 96 -11.13 -9.17 0.17
CA THR A 96 -12.60 -9.15 0.17
C THR A 96 -13.14 -8.68 1.51
N VAL A 97 -13.93 -7.60 1.50
CA VAL A 97 -14.72 -7.18 2.67
C VAL A 97 -16.03 -7.98 2.66
N THR A 98 -16.27 -8.75 3.71
CA THR A 98 -17.50 -9.54 3.85
C THR A 98 -18.59 -8.74 4.57
N ALA A 99 -19.85 -9.08 4.34
CA ALA A 99 -20.92 -8.63 5.21
C ALA A 99 -20.70 -9.18 6.64
N ASP A 100 -21.13 -8.40 7.64
CA ASP A 100 -21.18 -8.84 9.04
C ASP A 100 -22.10 -10.05 9.28
#